data_AF-A0A7M7P5R6-F1
#
_entry.id   AF-A0A7M7P5R6-F1
#
_cell.length_a   1.000
_cell.length_b   1.000
_cell.length_c   1.000
_cell.angle_alpha   90.00
_cell.angle_beta   90.00
_cell.angle_gamma   90.00
#
_symmetry.space_group_name_H-M   'P 1'
#
loop_
_entity.id
_entity.type
_entity.pdbx_description
1 polymer ?
#
loop_
_entity_poly.entity_id
_entity_poly.type
_entity_poly.pdbx_seq_one_letter_code
_entity_poly.pdbx_strand_id
1 'polypeptide(L)'
;MKKQVVGIFGSWDLVIWSRPEDVFREKLEENHIHPFTETGPNRFEYEFRSRWFWIFFFAIVIEIIGVSMWYAMGNPSQFISFAVVFFIISIHRLHAHKDMIKIIIDLHKGEYYILKKGDLTYRGLLHNIYIRLIGQNSGAGSIFFKIVLNGHNLAPQDLTSSTVRKEKLEKLGRRLANRLGINYFDWTDKSTHHILWQTIVIF
;
A
#
# COMPACT_ATOMS: atom_id res chain seq x y z
N MET A 1 -9.67 -20.52 -14.66
CA MET A 1 -9.31 -19.74 -13.45
C MET A 1 -7.80 -19.56 -13.39
N LYS A 2 -7.27 -18.42 -13.84
CA LYS A 2 -5.86 -18.07 -13.57
C LYS A 2 -5.77 -17.75 -12.08
N LYS A 3 -4.96 -18.51 -11.34
CA LYS A 3 -4.60 -18.18 -9.96
C LYS A 3 -3.93 -16.81 -9.98
N GLN A 4 -4.62 -15.78 -9.49
CA GLN A 4 -3.99 -14.52 -9.13
C GLN A 4 -3.00 -14.83 -8.02
N VAL A 5 -1.71 -14.88 -8.38
CA VAL A 5 -0.65 -14.76 -7.39
C VAL A 5 -0.67 -13.31 -6.96
N VAL A 6 -1.53 -13.01 -5.98
CA VAL A 6 -1.36 -11.81 -5.16
C VAL A 6 0.04 -11.97 -4.58
N GLY A 7 0.96 -11.09 -4.98
CA GLY A 7 2.33 -11.14 -4.50
C GLY A 7 2.35 -11.24 -2.98
N ILE A 8 3.42 -11.84 -2.44
CA ILE A 8 3.63 -12.06 -0.99
C ILE A 8 3.46 -10.74 -0.18
N PHE A 9 3.49 -9.60 -0.85
CA PHE A 9 3.25 -8.28 -0.33
C PHE A 9 2.09 -7.66 -1.12
N GLY A 10 0.98 -7.28 -0.46
CA GLY A 10 -0.23 -6.74 -1.13
C GLY A 10 -0.03 -5.49 -1.99
N SER A 11 1.19 -4.93 -2.07
CA SER A 11 1.56 -3.80 -2.94
C SER A 11 2.71 -4.08 -3.91
N TRP A 12 3.30 -5.29 -3.93
CA TRP A 12 4.39 -5.63 -4.83
C TRP A 12 3.94 -6.67 -5.83
N ASP A 13 3.71 -6.21 -7.05
CA ASP A 13 3.61 -7.10 -8.20
C ASP A 13 4.98 -7.71 -8.46
N LEU A 14 5.09 -9.04 -8.27
CA LEU A 14 6.29 -9.83 -8.57
C LEU A 14 6.53 -9.97 -10.09
N VAL A 15 5.85 -9.15 -10.91
CA VAL A 15 6.03 -9.11 -12.34
C VAL A 15 7.24 -8.23 -12.66
N ILE A 16 8.43 -8.76 -12.39
CA ILE A 16 9.72 -8.07 -12.51
C ILE A 16 9.95 -7.52 -13.92
N TRP A 17 9.36 -8.16 -14.94
CA TRP A 17 9.65 -7.90 -16.35
C TRP A 17 8.54 -7.12 -17.08
N SER A 18 7.38 -6.90 -16.45
CA SER A 18 6.28 -6.17 -17.07
C SER A 18 6.23 -4.74 -16.59
N ARG A 19 5.75 -3.85 -17.46
CA ARG A 19 5.66 -2.44 -17.13
C ARG A 19 4.56 -2.22 -16.08
N PRO A 20 4.82 -1.48 -14.99
CA PRO A 20 3.86 -1.26 -13.92
C PRO A 20 2.51 -0.71 -14.39
N GLU A 21 2.51 0.19 -15.38
CA GLU A 21 1.28 0.78 -15.92
C GLU A 21 0.42 -0.24 -16.68
N ASP A 22 1.03 -1.21 -17.35
CA ASP A 22 0.31 -2.22 -18.11
C ASP A 22 -0.28 -3.27 -17.15
N VAL A 23 0.46 -3.65 -16.10
CA VAL A 23 -0.03 -4.53 -15.02
C VAL A 23 -1.19 -3.89 -14.27
N PHE A 24 -1.08 -2.61 -13.93
CA PHE A 24 -2.17 -1.89 -13.26
C PHE A 24 -3.40 -1.73 -14.16
N ARG A 25 -3.19 -1.50 -15.47
CA ARG A 25 -4.30 -1.50 -16.44
C ARG A 25 -5.00 -2.85 -16.50
N GLU A 26 -4.25 -3.95 -16.61
CA GLU A 26 -4.80 -5.32 -16.65
C GLU A 26 -5.64 -5.61 -15.39
N LYS A 27 -5.13 -5.23 -14.21
CA LYS A 27 -5.90 -5.32 -12.95
C LYS A 27 -7.19 -4.51 -12.95
N LEU A 28 -7.16 -3.31 -13.53
CA LEU A 28 -8.34 -2.44 -13.67
C LEU A 28 -9.31 -2.91 -14.77
N GLU A 29 -8.84 -3.74 -15.71
CA GLU A 29 -9.66 -4.41 -16.71
C GLU A 29 -10.36 -5.63 -16.10
N GLU A 30 -9.65 -6.42 -15.29
CA GLU A 30 -10.23 -7.56 -14.54
C GLU A 30 -11.20 -7.10 -13.43
N ASN A 31 -10.76 -6.14 -12.60
CA ASN A 31 -11.57 -5.53 -11.56
C ASN A 31 -11.50 -4.01 -11.69
N HIS A 32 -12.59 -3.40 -12.14
CA HIS A 32 -12.69 -1.97 -12.38
C HIS A 32 -12.39 -1.07 -11.18
N ILE A 33 -12.50 -1.61 -9.96
CA ILE A 33 -12.27 -0.90 -8.70
C ILE A 33 -11.07 -1.46 -7.91
N HIS A 34 -10.16 -2.21 -8.55
CA HIS A 34 -8.96 -2.74 -7.87
C HIS A 34 -8.20 -1.64 -7.10
N PRO A 35 -7.76 -1.89 -5.85
CA PRO A 35 -7.80 -3.15 -5.09
C PRO A 35 -9.07 -3.36 -4.25
N PHE A 36 -10.08 -2.51 -4.42
CA PHE A 36 -11.31 -2.57 -3.66
C PHE A 36 -12.25 -3.67 -4.19
N THR A 37 -13.12 -4.14 -3.32
CA THR A 37 -14.25 -5.02 -3.63
C THR A 37 -15.56 -4.31 -3.28
N GLU A 38 -16.54 -4.40 -4.18
CA GLU A 38 -17.87 -3.85 -3.93
C GLU A 38 -18.68 -4.88 -3.13
N THR A 39 -19.05 -4.53 -1.89
CA THR A 39 -19.83 -5.41 -0.99
C THR A 39 -21.30 -5.05 -0.94
N GLY A 40 -21.66 -3.89 -1.49
CA GLY A 40 -23.02 -3.38 -1.59
C GLY A 40 -23.05 -2.12 -2.48
N PRO A 41 -24.23 -1.55 -2.74
CA PRO A 41 -24.36 -0.39 -3.62
C PRO A 41 -23.50 0.77 -3.08
N ASN A 42 -22.52 1.19 -3.87
CA ASN A 42 -21.57 2.26 -3.55
C ASN A 42 -20.83 2.08 -2.20
N ARG A 43 -20.56 0.82 -1.82
CA ARG A 43 -19.75 0.48 -0.65
C ARG A 43 -18.54 -0.34 -1.07
N PHE A 44 -17.36 0.25 -0.92
CA PHE A 44 -16.10 -0.33 -1.35
C PHE A 44 -15.26 -0.75 -0.14
N GLU A 45 -14.76 -1.99 -0.15
CA GLU A 45 -13.92 -2.52 0.92
C GLU A 45 -12.54 -2.87 0.40
N TYR A 46 -11.51 -2.55 1.18
CA TYR A 46 -10.12 -2.90 0.88
C TYR A 46 -9.44 -3.42 2.13
N GLU A 47 -8.99 -4.66 2.08
CA GLU A 47 -8.30 -5.34 3.18
C GLU A 47 -6.82 -5.51 2.84
N PHE A 48 -5.95 -5.05 3.74
CA PHE A 48 -4.51 -5.21 3.58
C PHE A 48 -3.83 -5.43 4.93
N ARG A 49 -2.60 -5.96 4.86
CA ARG A 49 -1.73 -6.10 6.03
C ARG A 49 -0.66 -5.02 6.02
N SER A 50 -0.27 -4.55 7.20
CA SER A 50 0.83 -3.60 7.33
C SER A 50 2.12 -4.17 6.72
N ARG A 51 2.80 -3.37 5.89
CA ARG A 51 4.10 -3.74 5.28
C ARG A 51 5.16 -4.11 6.31
N TRP A 52 5.09 -3.50 7.49
CA TRP A 52 6.00 -3.76 8.62
C TRP A 52 5.95 -5.22 9.07
N PHE A 53 4.79 -5.89 8.98
CA PHE A 53 4.67 -7.31 9.26
C PHE A 53 5.68 -8.12 8.44
N TRP A 54 5.73 -7.86 7.12
CA TRP A 54 6.62 -8.58 6.23
C TRP A 54 8.09 -8.25 6.49
N ILE A 55 8.42 -6.98 6.75
CA ILE A 55 9.79 -6.57 7.08
C ILE A 55 10.30 -7.35 8.29
N PHE A 56 9.52 -7.45 9.37
CA PHE A 56 9.91 -8.20 10.56
C PHE A 56 9.92 -9.72 10.33
N PHE A 57 9.03 -10.24 9.49
CA PHE A 57 9.05 -11.66 9.11
C PHE A 57 10.36 -12.02 8.39
N PHE A 58 10.78 -11.22 7.41
CA PHE A 58 12.04 -11.45 6.70
C PHE A 58 13.27 -11.18 7.57
N ALA A 59 13.21 -10.21 8.49
CA ALA A 59 14.27 -9.98 9.45
C ALA A 59 14.55 -11.24 10.30
N ILE A 60 13.50 -11.92 10.77
CA ILE A 60 13.61 -13.19 11.51
C ILE A 60 14.23 -14.29 10.64
N VAL A 61 13.80 -14.42 9.38
CA VAL A 61 14.35 -15.44 8.47
C VAL A 61 15.84 -15.20 8.21
N ILE A 62 16.23 -13.95 7.94
CA ILE A 62 17.62 -13.57 7.70
C ILE A 62 18.47 -13.80 8.95
N GLU A 63 17.93 -13.49 10.13
CA GLU A 63 18.61 -13.73 11.39
C GLU A 63 18.87 -15.21 11.64
N ILE A 64 17.89 -16.08 11.43
CA ILE A 64 18.06 -17.54 11.57
C ILE A 64 19.15 -18.06 10.62
N ILE A 65 19.14 -17.60 9.36
CA ILE A 65 20.16 -17.96 8.37
C ILE A 65 21.53 -17.42 8.81
N GLY A 66 21.61 -16.17 9.24
CA GLY A 66 22.86 -15.54 9.69
C GLY A 66 23.48 -16.27 10.89
N VAL A 67 22.68 -16.59 11.91
CA VAL A 67 23.13 -17.31 13.10
C VAL A 67 23.59 -18.72 12.75
N SER A 68 22.86 -19.44 11.89
CA SER A 68 23.24 -20.80 11.47
C SER A 68 24.53 -20.84 10.65
N MET A 69 24.71 -19.90 9.71
CA MET A 69 25.96 -19.76 8.96
C MET A 69 27.13 -19.40 9.88
N TRP A 70 26.91 -18.50 10.84
CA TRP A 70 27.94 -18.10 11.79
C TRP A 70 28.36 -19.25 12.71
N TYR A 71 27.41 -20.06 13.15
CA TYR A 71 27.68 -21.27 13.93
C TYR A 71 28.50 -22.29 13.14
N ALA A 72 28.22 -22.44 11.83
CA ALA A 72 28.99 -23.31 10.94
C ALA A 72 30.43 -22.82 10.71
N MET A 73 30.70 -21.52 10.85
CA MET A 73 32.04 -20.91 10.69
C MET A 73 32.92 -20.95 11.96
N GLY A 74 32.42 -21.52 13.07
CA GLY A 74 33.28 -22.00 14.16
C GLY A 74 33.65 -21.03 15.28
N ASN A 75 32.90 -19.95 15.52
CA ASN A 75 33.13 -19.06 16.67
C ASN A 75 31.82 -18.57 17.32
N PRO A 76 31.21 -19.31 18.26
CA PRO A 76 29.81 -19.06 18.61
C PRO A 76 29.56 -18.07 19.78
N SER A 77 30.52 -17.66 20.61
CA SER A 77 30.12 -17.21 21.96
C SER A 77 29.87 -15.71 22.19
N GLN A 78 30.40 -14.79 21.39
CA GLN A 78 30.46 -13.37 21.79
C GLN A 78 29.22 -12.52 21.40
N PHE A 79 28.43 -12.94 20.41
CA PHE A 79 27.31 -12.14 19.86
C PHE A 79 25.94 -12.84 19.89
N ILE A 80 25.84 -14.04 20.48
CA ILE A 80 24.55 -14.76 20.62
C ILE A 80 23.54 -13.92 21.41
N SER A 81 23.98 -13.20 22.45
CA SER A 81 23.10 -12.34 23.26
C SER A 81 22.41 -11.27 22.41
N PHE A 82 23.13 -10.65 21.47
CA PHE A 82 22.56 -9.65 20.56
C PHE A 82 21.55 -10.26 19.60
N ALA A 83 21.83 -11.45 19.05
CA ALA A 83 20.89 -12.19 18.22
C ALA A 83 19.61 -12.52 19.01
N VAL A 84 19.73 -13.07 20.22
CA VAL A 84 18.54 -13.39 21.04
C VAL A 84 17.69 -12.16 21.33
N VAL A 85 18.31 -11.01 21.67
CA VAL A 85 17.59 -9.76 21.90
C VAL A 85 16.90 -9.26 20.62
N PHE A 86 17.60 -9.27 19.49
CA PHE A 86 17.03 -8.85 18.20
C PHE A 86 15.88 -9.74 17.75
N PHE A 87 15.99 -11.05 17.97
CA PHE A 87 14.94 -12.02 17.72
C PHE A 87 13.68 -11.74 18.55
N ILE A 88 13.83 -11.48 19.86
CA ILE A 88 12.71 -11.14 20.76
C ILE A 88 12.03 -9.86 20.30
N ILE A 89 12.79 -8.82 19.97
CA ILE A 89 12.25 -7.55 19.46
C ILE A 89 11.50 -7.80 18.14
N SER A 90 12.09 -8.56 17.21
CA SER A 90 11.49 -8.85 15.91
C SER A 90 10.18 -9.62 16.04
N ILE A 91 10.10 -10.62 16.93
CA ILE A 91 8.85 -11.34 17.23
C ILE A 91 7.80 -10.40 17.83
N HIS A 92 8.20 -9.57 18.81
CA HIS A 92 7.28 -8.62 19.43
C HIS A 92 6.69 -7.65 18.39
N ARG A 93 7.53 -7.13 17.49
CA ARG A 93 7.09 -6.22 16.42
C ARG A 93 6.26 -6.94 15.36
N LEU A 94 6.62 -8.17 14.98
CA LEU A 94 5.82 -9.00 14.07
C LEU A 94 4.41 -9.20 14.62
N HIS A 95 4.29 -9.52 15.92
CA HIS A 95 2.99 -9.65 16.57
C HIS A 95 2.22 -8.32 16.59
N ALA A 96 2.88 -7.19 16.87
CA ALA A 96 2.23 -5.87 16.90
C ALA A 96 1.59 -5.47 15.55
N HIS A 97 2.17 -5.96 14.44
CA HIS A 97 1.72 -5.65 13.07
C HIS A 97 0.96 -6.79 12.38
N LYS A 98 0.57 -7.86 13.10
CA LYS A 98 -0.08 -9.05 12.52
C LYS A 98 -1.49 -8.80 11.99
N ASP A 99 -2.16 -7.79 12.53
CA ASP A 99 -3.58 -7.56 12.29
C ASP A 99 -3.86 -7.05 10.88
N MET A 100 -4.94 -7.55 10.29
CA MET A 100 -5.48 -7.02 9.04
C MET A 100 -6.14 -5.67 9.30
N ILE A 101 -5.90 -4.74 8.38
CA ILE A 101 -6.53 -3.43 8.35
C ILE A 101 -7.53 -3.46 7.21
N LYS A 102 -8.77 -3.10 7.52
CA LYS A 102 -9.87 -3.02 6.55
C LYS A 102 -10.29 -1.56 6.42
N ILE A 103 -10.33 -1.08 5.19
CA ILE A 103 -10.88 0.23 4.83
C ILE A 103 -12.23 -0.01 4.19
N ILE A 104 -13.25 0.71 4.65
CA ILE A 104 -14.58 0.70 4.06
C ILE A 104 -14.90 2.13 3.64
N ILE A 105 -15.22 2.31 2.37
CA ILE A 105 -15.63 3.60 1.79
C ILE A 105 -17.14 3.48 1.51
N ASP A 106 -17.93 4.36 2.13
CA ASP A 106 -19.38 4.41 1.97
C ASP A 106 -19.76 5.76 1.34
N LEU A 107 -20.08 5.74 0.04
CA LEU A 107 -20.41 6.96 -0.70
C LEU A 107 -21.81 7.47 -0.35
N HIS A 108 -22.72 6.61 0.10
CA HIS A 108 -24.07 7.03 0.49
C HIS A 108 -24.02 7.93 1.73
N LYS A 109 -23.14 7.59 2.69
CA LYS A 109 -22.92 8.40 3.89
C LYS A 109 -21.89 9.51 3.71
N GLY A 110 -21.08 9.43 2.65
CA GLY A 110 -19.97 10.37 2.44
C GLY A 110 -18.86 10.19 3.47
N GLU A 111 -18.60 8.95 3.89
CA GLU A 111 -17.67 8.63 4.97
C GLU A 111 -16.79 7.42 4.62
N TYR A 112 -15.67 7.30 5.31
CA TYR A 112 -14.86 6.09 5.33
C TYR A 112 -14.57 5.64 6.76
N TYR A 113 -14.38 4.33 6.89
CA TYR A 113 -14.13 3.64 8.14
C TYR A 113 -12.83 2.86 8.04
N ILE A 114 -12.04 2.90 9.11
CA ILE A 114 -10.86 2.06 9.27
C ILE A 114 -11.17 1.07 10.39
N LEU A 115 -11.15 -0.20 10.07
CA LEU A 115 -11.35 -1.29 11.02
C LEU A 115 -10.04 -2.06 11.20
N LYS A 116 -9.68 -2.32 12.46
CA LYS A 116 -8.54 -3.15 12.83
C LYS A 116 -9.07 -4.31 13.66
N LYS A 117 -8.80 -5.56 13.23
CA LYS A 117 -9.40 -6.78 13.82
C LYS A 117 -10.94 -6.81 13.82
N GLY A 118 -11.59 -6.02 12.97
CA GLY A 118 -13.05 -5.88 12.96
C GLY A 118 -13.59 -4.77 13.87
N ASP A 119 -12.74 -4.17 14.73
CA ASP A 119 -13.13 -3.04 15.55
C ASP A 119 -12.94 -1.72 14.80
N LEU A 120 -13.94 -0.84 14.85
CA LEU A 120 -13.86 0.49 14.27
C LEU A 120 -12.80 1.32 15.01
N THR A 121 -11.66 1.53 14.36
CA THR A 121 -10.55 2.31 14.91
C THR A 121 -10.73 3.80 14.61
N TYR A 122 -11.23 4.12 13.41
CA TYR A 122 -11.37 5.50 12.97
C TYR A 122 -12.51 5.66 11.97
N ARG A 123 -13.19 6.81 12.04
CA ARG A 123 -14.24 7.25 11.12
C ARG A 123 -13.87 8.64 10.60
N GLY A 124 -13.87 8.81 9.29
CA GLY A 124 -13.55 10.09 8.64
C GLY A 124 -14.50 10.40 7.49
N LEU A 125 -14.52 11.67 7.09
CA LEU A 125 -15.29 12.14 5.93
C LEU A 125 -14.61 11.76 4.62
N LEU A 126 -15.39 11.49 3.57
CA LEU A 126 -14.90 11.00 2.28
C LEU A 126 -13.90 11.96 1.62
N HIS A 127 -14.05 13.27 1.79
CA HIS A 127 -13.11 14.24 1.23
C HIS A 127 -11.68 14.15 1.82
N ASN A 128 -11.52 13.51 2.99
CA ASN A 128 -10.23 13.30 3.64
C ASN A 128 -9.48 12.06 3.13
N ILE A 129 -10.11 11.22 2.29
CA ILE A 129 -9.45 10.12 1.59
C ILE A 129 -9.26 10.50 0.12
N TYR A 130 -8.06 10.26 -0.40
CA TYR A 130 -7.70 10.67 -1.75
C TYR A 130 -6.66 9.76 -2.37
N ILE A 131 -6.61 9.78 -3.70
CA ILE A 131 -5.57 9.15 -4.49
C ILE A 131 -4.59 10.24 -4.93
N ARG A 132 -3.29 10.03 -4.72
CA ARG A 132 -2.24 10.98 -5.13
C ARG A 132 -1.18 10.31 -5.98
N LEU A 133 -0.76 11.01 -7.02
CA LEU A 133 0.44 10.67 -7.79
C LEU A 133 1.68 11.21 -7.07
N ILE A 134 2.62 10.35 -6.71
CA ILE A 134 3.87 10.73 -6.05
C ILE A 134 5.02 10.52 -7.02
N GLY A 135 5.80 11.57 -7.27
CA GLY A 135 7.07 11.52 -8.00
C GLY A 135 8.25 11.40 -7.03
N GLN A 136 9.14 10.43 -7.23
CA GLN A 136 10.38 10.25 -6.51
C GLN A 136 11.57 10.42 -7.46
N ASN A 137 12.51 11.29 -7.12
CA ASN A 137 13.69 11.50 -7.94
C ASN A 137 14.67 10.34 -7.76
N SER A 138 15.11 9.74 -8.87
CA SER A 138 16.23 8.81 -8.86
C SER A 138 17.53 9.60 -8.83
N GLY A 139 18.55 9.06 -8.15
CA GLY A 139 19.91 9.61 -8.22
C GLY A 139 20.46 9.70 -9.66
N ALA A 140 19.86 8.97 -10.61
CA ALA A 140 20.17 9.02 -12.04
C ALA A 140 19.40 10.09 -12.83
N GLY A 141 18.69 11.03 -12.18
CA GLY A 141 17.99 12.15 -12.81
C GLY A 141 16.62 11.82 -13.42
N SER A 142 16.18 10.57 -13.33
CA SER A 142 14.84 10.14 -13.77
C SER A 142 13.83 10.22 -12.62
N ILE A 143 12.63 10.76 -12.88
CA ILE A 143 11.55 10.79 -11.88
C ILE A 143 10.66 9.56 -12.04
N PHE A 144 10.46 8.84 -10.94
CA PHE A 144 9.59 7.69 -10.86
C PHE A 144 8.26 8.05 -10.20
N PHE A 145 7.16 7.75 -10.86
CA PHE A 145 5.81 8.04 -10.42
C PHE A 145 5.11 6.78 -9.90
N LYS A 146 4.36 6.93 -8.80
CA LYS A 146 3.49 5.88 -8.25
C LYS A 146 2.17 6.46 -7.76
N ILE A 147 1.10 5.66 -7.80
CA ILE A 147 -0.20 6.02 -7.25
C ILE A 147 -0.27 5.55 -5.80
N VAL A 148 -0.70 6.44 -4.91
CA VAL A 148 -0.83 6.16 -3.49
C VAL A 148 -2.22 6.54 -3.01
N LEU A 149 -2.88 5.63 -2.30
CA LEU A 149 -4.08 5.93 -1.52
C LEU A 149 -3.63 6.51 -0.17
N ASN A 150 -4.13 7.70 0.16
CA ASN A 150 -3.79 8.37 1.41
C ASN A 150 -5.04 8.97 2.05
N GLY A 151 -4.94 9.27 3.35
CA GLY A 151 -6.00 9.97 4.06
C GLY A 151 -5.64 10.27 5.51
N HIS A 152 -6.54 10.97 6.20
CA HIS A 152 -6.34 11.28 7.62
C HIS A 152 -6.28 10.01 8.47
N ASN A 153 -5.26 9.88 9.33
CA ASN A 153 -5.00 8.68 10.14
C ASN A 153 -4.84 7.37 9.33
N LEU A 154 -4.57 7.46 8.02
CA LEU A 154 -4.31 6.32 7.16
C LEU A 154 -2.84 6.32 6.73
N ALA A 155 -2.15 5.19 6.94
CA ALA A 155 -0.81 5.01 6.41
C ALA A 155 -0.88 4.95 4.86
N PRO A 156 -0.04 5.70 4.14
CA PRO A 156 -0.07 5.73 2.67
C PRO A 156 0.08 4.32 2.07
N GLN A 157 -0.85 3.94 1.19
CA GLN A 157 -0.85 2.64 0.52
C GLN A 157 -0.45 2.79 -0.95
N ASP A 158 0.68 2.21 -1.32
CA ASP A 158 1.14 2.15 -2.70
C ASP A 158 0.19 1.23 -3.51
N LEU A 159 -0.54 1.79 -4.47
CA LEU A 159 -1.45 1.04 -5.35
C LEU A 159 -0.74 0.48 -6.58
N THR A 160 0.37 1.13 -6.99
CA THR A 160 1.16 0.75 -8.16
C THR A 160 2.65 0.78 -7.85
N SER A 161 3.41 -0.08 -8.54
CA SER A 161 4.86 0.05 -8.60
C SER A 161 5.27 1.34 -9.34
N SER A 162 6.49 1.81 -9.06
CA SER A 162 7.06 3.02 -9.64
C SER A 162 7.33 2.90 -11.15
N THR A 163 6.91 3.90 -11.95
CA THR A 163 7.15 3.97 -13.40
C THR A 163 7.56 5.37 -13.84
N VAL A 164 8.30 5.48 -14.94
CA VAL A 164 8.71 6.79 -15.51
C VAL A 164 7.57 7.42 -16.32
N ARG A 165 6.57 6.63 -16.74
CA ARG A 165 5.48 7.09 -17.63
C ARG A 165 4.33 7.75 -16.87
N LYS A 166 4.53 9.00 -16.48
CA LYS A 166 3.55 9.82 -15.75
C LYS A 166 2.14 9.78 -16.37
N GLU A 167 2.00 10.12 -17.66
CA GLU A 167 0.70 10.36 -18.29
C GLU A 167 -0.24 9.15 -18.28
N LYS A 168 0.31 7.95 -18.54
CA LYS A 168 -0.49 6.71 -18.51
C LYS A 168 -0.99 6.42 -17.11
N LEU A 169 -0.09 6.55 -16.13
CA LEU A 169 -0.41 6.30 -14.73
C LEU A 169 -1.45 7.31 -14.22
N GLU A 170 -1.32 8.57 -14.60
CA GLU A 170 -2.26 9.63 -14.29
C GLU A 170 -3.68 9.37 -14.84
N LYS A 171 -3.80 8.92 -16.10
CA LYS A 171 -5.10 8.53 -16.67
C LYS A 171 -5.74 7.37 -15.90
N LEU A 172 -4.95 6.37 -15.48
CA LEU A 172 -5.45 5.24 -14.70
C LEU A 172 -5.85 5.66 -13.28
N GLY A 173 -5.06 6.49 -12.62
CA GLY A 173 -5.35 7.02 -11.28
C GLY A 173 -6.65 7.84 -11.24
N ARG A 174 -6.84 8.73 -12.21
CA ARG A 174 -8.10 9.49 -12.36
C ARG A 174 -9.30 8.61 -12.61
N ARG A 175 -9.15 7.60 -13.48
CA ARG A 175 -10.23 6.63 -13.76
C ARG A 175 -10.62 5.87 -12.50
N LEU A 176 -9.65 5.44 -11.69
CA LEU A 176 -9.91 4.77 -10.42
C LEU A 176 -10.59 5.71 -9.42
N ALA A 177 -10.08 6.93 -9.25
CA ALA A 177 -10.66 7.93 -8.35
C ALA A 177 -12.12 8.27 -8.72
N ASN A 178 -12.42 8.40 -10.01
CA ASN A 178 -13.78 8.63 -10.50
C ASN A 178 -14.72 7.46 -10.22
N ARG A 179 -14.22 6.22 -10.32
CA ARG A 179 -15.03 5.03 -10.01
C ARG A 179 -15.31 4.89 -8.51
N LEU A 180 -14.37 5.32 -7.67
CA LEU A 180 -14.50 5.31 -6.22
C LEU A 180 -15.20 6.55 -5.67
N GLY A 181 -15.43 7.59 -6.47
CA GLY A 181 -16.03 8.86 -6.04
C GLY A 181 -15.18 9.64 -5.03
N ILE A 182 -13.84 9.51 -5.09
CA ILE A 182 -12.89 10.16 -4.16
C ILE A 182 -11.95 11.12 -4.88
N ASN A 183 -11.33 12.02 -4.13
CA ASN A 183 -10.45 13.06 -4.67
C ASN A 183 -9.18 12.46 -5.33
N TYR A 184 -8.76 13.07 -6.43
CA TYR A 184 -7.48 12.76 -7.11
C TYR A 184 -6.57 13.98 -7.12
N PHE A 185 -5.32 13.78 -6.71
CA PHE A 185 -4.26 14.78 -6.76
C PHE A 185 -3.12 14.38 -7.68
N ASP A 186 -2.72 15.29 -8.57
CA ASP A 186 -1.50 15.14 -9.38
C ASP A 186 -0.23 15.35 -8.54
N TRP A 187 0.93 15.03 -9.11
CA TRP A 187 2.25 15.22 -8.52
C TRP A 187 2.56 16.69 -8.23
N THR A 188 2.11 17.61 -9.09
CA THR A 188 2.26 19.06 -8.89
C THR A 188 1.00 19.65 -8.29
N ASP A 189 1.15 20.38 -7.17
CA ASP A 189 0.01 20.97 -6.46
C ASP A 189 -0.74 22.02 -7.31
N LYS A 190 -0.07 22.61 -8.31
CA LYS A 190 -0.64 23.58 -9.26
C LYS A 190 -1.29 22.97 -10.53
N SER A 191 -1.37 21.64 -10.63
CA SER A 191 -1.87 20.99 -11.85
C SER A 191 -3.37 21.22 -12.07
N THR A 192 -3.81 21.46 -13.32
CA THR A 192 -5.24 21.56 -13.70
C THR A 192 -5.94 20.20 -13.75
N HIS A 193 -5.28 19.17 -13.23
CA HIS A 193 -5.62 17.78 -13.42
C HIS A 193 -6.18 17.10 -12.17
N HIS A 194 -6.30 17.85 -11.07
CA HIS A 194 -6.98 17.42 -9.86
C HIS A 194 -8.46 17.17 -10.15
N ILE A 195 -9.00 16.09 -9.60
CA ILE A 195 -10.44 15.83 -9.63
C ILE A 195 -10.92 15.94 -8.19
N LEU A 196 -11.72 16.97 -7.92
CA LEU A 196 -12.32 17.23 -6.63
C LEU A 196 -13.78 16.82 -6.69
N TRP A 197 -14.14 15.80 -5.92
CA TRP A 197 -15.54 15.35 -5.79
C TRP A 197 -16.26 16.07 -4.64
N GLN A 198 -15.53 16.52 -3.62
CA GLN A 198 -16.05 17.32 -2.51
C GLN A 198 -15.07 18.43 -2.11
N THR A 199 -15.59 19.61 -1.79
CA THR A 199 -14.82 20.81 -1.42
C THR A 199 -13.94 20.54 -0.20
N ILE A 200 -12.64 20.80 -0.33
CA ILE A 200 -11.66 20.68 0.74
C ILE A 200 -11.55 22.04 1.43
N VAL A 201 -11.91 22.12 2.72
CA VAL A 201 -11.52 23.24 3.56
C VAL A 201 -10.07 22.97 3.97
N ILE A 202 -9.13 23.60 3.28
CA ILE A 202 -7.72 23.61 3.65
C ILE A 202 -7.61 24.56 4.85
N PHE A 203 -7.25 24.04 6.03
CA PHE A 203 -6.74 24.84 7.15
C PHE A 203 -5.22 24.80 7.14
#